data_AF-A0A9E0WP43-F1
#
_entry.id   AF-A0A9E0WP43-F1
#
_cell.length_a   1.000
_cell.length_b   1.000
_cell.length_c   1.000
_cell.angle_alpha   90.00
_cell.angle_beta   90.00
_cell.angle_gamma   90.00
#
_symmetry.space_group_name_H-M   'P 1'
#
loop_
_entity.id
_entity.type
_entity.pdbx_description
1 polymer ?
#
loop_
_entity_poly.entity_id
_entity_poly.type
_entity_poly.pdbx_seq_one_letter_code
_entity_poly.pdbx_strand_id
1 'polypeptide(L)'
;MNHTNQGVVVEDVVRPFLKPLESAVRRGQWEGIDGARKCFENPRLASLDKLFNPKVQREVLVACFFHMAEVAERAQEGAVMREFTNLNPAVVLQAAEEYPEIFQRYPSVLKYCFGALNDENQKKLRKSLHI
;
A
#
# COMPACT_ATOMS: atom_id res chain seq x y z
N MET A 1 -18.41 9.25 20.61
CA MET A 1 -18.43 9.99 19.33
C MET A 1 -17.11 10.75 19.22
N ASN A 2 -16.18 10.34 18.34
CA ASN A 2 -14.95 11.09 18.01
C ASN A 2 -14.27 10.51 16.74
N HIS A 3 -15.02 10.37 15.65
CA HIS A 3 -14.49 9.84 14.37
C HIS A 3 -13.80 10.90 13.50
N THR A 4 -13.94 12.19 13.82
CA THR A 4 -13.52 13.30 12.94
C THR A 4 -12.04 13.66 13.07
N ASN A 5 -11.40 13.43 14.21
CA ASN A 5 -9.99 13.78 14.42
C ASN A 5 -9.02 12.75 13.83
N GLN A 6 -9.43 11.48 13.66
CA GLN A 6 -8.54 10.45 13.11
C GLN A 6 -8.37 10.58 11.59
N GLY A 7 -9.44 10.89 10.85
CA GLY A 7 -9.37 11.07 9.40
C GLY A 7 -8.47 12.23 8.96
N VAL A 8 -8.53 13.36 9.67
CA VAL A 8 -7.68 14.54 9.40
C VAL A 8 -6.20 14.24 9.67
N VAL A 9 -5.91 13.49 10.74
CA VAL A 9 -4.53 13.08 11.07
C VAL A 9 -3.96 12.13 10.02
N VAL A 10 -4.73 11.16 9.52
CA VAL A 10 -4.26 10.24 8.48
C VAL A 10 -3.95 10.98 7.18
N GLU A 11 -4.82 11.89 6.75
CA GLU A 11 -4.62 12.62 5.49
C GLU A 11 -3.39 13.53 5.53
N ASP A 12 -3.20 14.29 6.62
CA ASP A 12 -2.03 15.17 6.79
C ASP A 12 -0.72 14.38 6.91
N VAL A 13 -0.77 13.19 7.50
CA VAL A 13 0.39 12.29 7.62
C VAL A 13 0.69 11.59 6.30
N VAL A 14 -0.31 11.21 5.50
CA VAL A 14 -0.17 10.51 4.21
C VAL A 14 0.35 11.43 3.11
N ARG A 15 -0.15 12.68 3.04
CA ARG A 15 0.14 13.63 1.94
C ARG A 15 1.63 13.76 1.57
N PRO A 16 2.58 13.86 2.52
CA PRO A 16 4.00 13.94 2.19
C PRO A 16 4.56 12.71 1.45
N PHE A 17 3.92 11.54 1.59
CA PHE A 17 4.38 10.29 0.98
C PHE A 17 3.78 10.06 -0.42
N LEU A 18 2.59 10.59 -0.71
CA LEU A 18 1.88 10.30 -1.96
C LEU A 18 2.64 10.72 -3.22
N LYS A 19 3.15 11.96 -3.26
CA LYS A 19 3.90 12.47 -4.43
C LYS A 19 5.22 11.72 -4.66
N PRO A 20 6.07 11.49 -3.63
CA PRO A 20 7.25 10.64 -3.77
C PRO A 20 6.92 9.23 -4.26
N LEU A 21 5.87 8.60 -3.71
CA LEU A 21 5.45 7.26 -4.12
C LEU A 21 4.96 7.22 -5.56
N GLU A 22 4.17 8.21 -5.99
CA GLU A 22 3.78 8.33 -7.39
C GLU A 22 4.98 8.46 -8.32
N SER A 23 5.94 9.32 -7.98
CA SER A 23 7.16 9.47 -8.77
C SER A 23 7.97 8.17 -8.79
N ALA A 24 8.01 7.42 -7.70
CA ALA A 24 8.71 6.15 -7.60
C ALA A 24 8.06 5.08 -8.49
N VAL A 25 6.73 4.92 -8.41
CA VAL A 25 5.97 3.97 -9.24
C VAL A 25 6.14 4.28 -10.73
N ARG A 26 6.06 5.55 -11.13
CA ARG A 26 6.25 5.94 -12.54
C ARG A 26 7.66 5.66 -13.08
N ARG A 27 8.69 5.60 -12.24
CA ARG A 27 10.06 5.27 -12.67
C ARG A 27 10.27 3.76 -12.87
N GLY A 28 9.53 2.92 -12.15
CA GLY A 28 9.37 1.50 -12.47
C GLY A 28 10.58 0.57 -12.41
N GLN A 29 11.71 1.04 -11.90
CA GLN A 29 12.98 0.29 -11.87
C GLN A 29 13.69 0.48 -10.52
N TRP A 30 14.97 0.08 -10.42
CA TRP A 30 15.78 0.17 -9.19
C TRP A 30 15.65 1.52 -8.46
N GLU A 31 15.73 2.64 -9.17
CA GLU A 31 15.57 3.97 -8.56
C GLU A 31 14.17 4.22 -7.99
N GLY A 32 13.13 3.68 -8.65
CA GLY A 32 11.76 3.75 -8.16
C GLY A 32 11.56 2.88 -6.93
N ILE A 33 12.10 1.66 -6.94
CA ILE A 33 12.07 0.74 -5.80
C ILE A 33 12.76 1.37 -4.58
N ASP A 34 13.99 1.88 -4.75
CA ASP A 34 14.74 2.54 -3.68
C ASP A 34 14.04 3.80 -3.17
N GLY A 35 13.45 4.58 -4.07
CA GLY A 35 12.65 5.76 -3.73
C GLY A 35 11.43 5.40 -2.89
N ALA A 36 10.74 4.31 -3.23
CA ALA A 36 9.59 3.82 -2.48
C ALA A 36 10.01 3.25 -1.12
N ARG A 37 11.09 2.46 -1.05
CA ARG A 37 11.63 1.93 0.22
C ARG A 37 11.96 3.05 1.20
N LYS A 38 12.62 4.13 0.76
CA LYS A 38 12.90 5.31 1.59
C LYS A 38 11.63 5.97 2.15
N CYS A 39 10.49 5.84 1.47
CA CYS A 39 9.21 6.34 1.97
C CYS A 39 8.65 5.43 3.06
N PHE A 40 8.72 4.11 2.90
CA PHE A 40 8.19 3.13 3.86
C PHE A 40 9.08 2.95 5.09
N GLU A 41 10.39 3.02 4.91
CA GLU A 41 11.40 2.97 5.97
C GLU A 41 11.57 4.33 6.66
N ASN A 42 10.76 5.33 6.28
CA ASN A 42 10.83 6.65 6.88
C ASN A 42 10.54 6.57 8.38
N PRO A 43 11.45 7.06 9.26
CA PRO A 43 11.27 7.01 10.70
C PRO A 43 9.96 7.65 11.19
N ARG A 44 9.43 8.64 10.45
CA ARG A 44 8.13 9.24 10.77
C ARG A 44 7.00 8.24 10.64
N LEU A 45 6.99 7.42 9.58
CA LEU A 45 5.98 6.39 9.35
C LEU A 45 6.12 5.25 10.37
N ALA A 46 7.37 4.87 10.68
CA ALA A 46 7.69 3.88 11.72
C ALA A 46 7.36 4.35 13.15
N SER A 47 7.14 5.63 13.38
CA SER A 47 6.82 6.19 14.71
C SER A 47 5.31 6.45 14.89
N LEU A 48 4.49 6.27 13.85
CA LEU A 48 3.04 6.53 13.93
C LEU A 48 2.31 5.58 14.87
N ASP A 49 2.80 4.35 14.99
CA ASP A 49 2.32 3.36 15.96
C ASP A 49 2.52 3.83 17.41
N LYS A 50 3.66 4.49 17.69
CA LYS A 50 4.05 5.01 19.01
C LYS A 50 3.45 6.36 19.33
N LEU A 51 3.34 7.25 18.33
CA LEU A 51 2.83 8.61 18.49
C LEU A 51 1.31 8.66 18.53
N PHE A 52 0.64 7.69 17.91
CA PHE A 52 -0.81 7.59 17.87
C PHE A 52 -1.28 6.20 18.33
N ASN A 53 -1.55 5.31 17.39
CA ASN A 53 -2.00 3.93 17.61
C ASN A 53 -1.54 3.11 16.39
N PRO A 54 -1.15 1.83 16.55
CA PRO A 54 -0.86 0.93 15.42
C PRO A 54 -1.89 0.95 14.29
N LYS A 55 -3.18 1.21 14.60
CA LYS A 55 -4.25 1.37 13.61
C LYS A 55 -4.00 2.54 12.65
N VAL A 56 -3.45 3.66 13.13
CA VAL A 56 -3.17 4.85 12.30
C VAL A 56 -2.06 4.56 11.30
N GLN A 57 -0.95 3.96 11.74
CA GLN A 57 0.13 3.55 10.83
C GLN A 57 -0.38 2.63 9.72
N ARG A 58 -1.26 1.70 10.10
CA ARG A 58 -1.87 0.75 9.19
C ARG A 58 -2.81 1.42 8.18
N GLU A 59 -3.68 2.33 8.62
CA GLU A 59 -4.54 3.14 7.74
C GLU A 59 -3.72 4.00 6.76
N VAL A 60 -2.61 4.59 7.22
CA VAL A 60 -1.66 5.33 6.37
C VAL A 60 -1.05 4.42 5.31
N LEU A 61 -0.62 3.20 5.66
CA LEU A 61 -0.07 2.24 4.72
C LEU A 61 -1.08 1.75 3.69
N VAL A 62 -2.34 1.55 4.10
CA VAL A 62 -3.45 1.22 3.18
C VAL A 62 -3.72 2.36 2.20
N ALA A 63 -3.74 3.62 2.68
CA ALA A 63 -3.89 4.79 1.81
C ALA A 63 -2.74 4.92 0.80
N CYS A 64 -1.50 4.69 1.24
CA CYS A 64 -0.34 4.62 0.34
C CYS A 64 -0.47 3.50 -0.70
N PHE A 65 -0.94 2.32 -0.28
CA PHE A 65 -1.20 1.19 -1.19
C PHE A 65 -2.23 1.56 -2.27
N PHE A 66 -3.31 2.27 -1.92
CA PHE A 66 -4.35 2.65 -2.89
C PHE A 66 -3.84 3.63 -3.92
N HIS A 67 -3.11 4.65 -3.47
CA HIS A 67 -2.49 5.62 -4.36
C HIS A 67 -1.50 4.95 -5.31
N MET A 68 -0.67 4.05 -4.78
CA MET A 68 0.23 3.25 -5.60
C MET A 68 -0.51 2.36 -6.59
N ALA A 69 -1.61 1.73 -6.19
CA ALA A 69 -2.40 0.85 -7.05
C ALA A 69 -2.96 1.60 -8.25
N GLU A 70 -3.51 2.78 -8.02
CA GLU A 70 -4.00 3.65 -9.09
C GLU A 70 -2.88 4.09 -10.04
N VAL A 71 -1.73 4.51 -9.50
CA VAL A 71 -0.60 4.94 -10.33
C VAL A 71 0.01 3.77 -11.11
N ALA A 72 0.15 2.60 -10.48
CA ALA A 72 0.68 1.38 -11.06
C ALA A 72 -0.17 0.88 -12.23
N GLU A 73 -1.50 0.86 -12.07
CA GLU A 73 -2.43 0.47 -13.13
C GLU A 73 -2.31 1.41 -14.34
N ARG A 74 -2.29 2.72 -14.10
CA ARG A 74 -2.18 3.75 -15.15
C ARG A 74 -0.82 3.71 -15.86
N ALA A 75 0.26 3.48 -15.12
CA ALA A 75 1.61 3.41 -15.64
C ALA A 75 1.95 2.03 -16.24
N GLN A 76 1.09 1.01 -16.04
CA GLN A 76 1.36 -0.39 -16.38
C GLN A 76 2.68 -0.90 -15.77
N GLU A 77 2.96 -0.45 -14.54
CA GLU A 77 4.23 -0.70 -13.85
C GLU A 77 3.95 -1.38 -12.50
N GLY A 78 4.60 -2.52 -12.26
CA GLY A 78 4.37 -3.34 -11.08
C GLY A 78 5.59 -3.65 -10.23
N ALA A 79 6.79 -3.14 -10.55
CA ALA A 79 8.01 -3.37 -9.78
C ALA A 79 7.89 -2.79 -8.36
N VAL A 80 7.47 -1.53 -8.25
CA VAL A 80 7.29 -0.88 -6.93
C VAL A 80 6.13 -1.52 -6.15
N MET A 81 5.06 -1.91 -6.84
CA MET A 81 3.94 -2.61 -6.21
C MET A 81 4.33 -3.99 -5.67
N ARG A 82 5.15 -4.73 -6.43
CA ARG A 82 5.68 -6.04 -6.00
C ARG A 82 6.57 -5.91 -4.79
N GLU A 83 7.50 -4.95 -4.77
CA GLU A 83 8.36 -4.73 -3.61
C GLU A 83 7.55 -4.35 -2.38
N PHE A 84 6.60 -3.42 -2.52
CA PHE A 84 5.73 -3.04 -1.41
C PHE A 84 4.96 -4.24 -0.86
N THR A 85 4.40 -5.07 -1.74
CA THR A 85 3.67 -6.29 -1.35
C THR A 85 4.56 -7.28 -0.61
N ASN A 86 5.80 -7.47 -1.08
CA ASN A 86 6.77 -8.36 -0.45
C ASN A 86 7.13 -7.90 0.97
N LEU A 87 7.34 -6.59 1.15
CA LEU A 87 7.66 -5.99 2.45
C LEU A 87 6.46 -5.90 3.39
N ASN A 88 5.25 -5.73 2.85
CA ASN A 88 4.03 -5.43 3.62
C ASN A 88 2.85 -6.36 3.26
N PRO A 89 3.01 -7.69 3.33
CA PRO A 89 1.95 -8.62 2.92
C PRO A 89 0.67 -8.47 3.76
N ALA A 90 0.80 -8.13 5.04
CA ALA A 90 -0.33 -7.89 5.94
C ALA A 90 -1.20 -6.70 5.48
N VAL A 91 -0.60 -5.65 4.93
CA VAL A 91 -1.34 -4.47 4.42
C VAL A 91 -2.16 -4.86 3.19
N VAL A 92 -1.59 -5.67 2.29
CA VAL A 92 -2.29 -6.14 1.09
C VAL A 92 -3.47 -7.04 1.44
N LEU A 93 -3.28 -7.97 2.38
CA LEU A 93 -4.36 -8.86 2.83
C LEU A 93 -5.49 -8.08 3.50
N GLN A 94 -5.16 -7.11 4.35
CA GLN A 94 -6.16 -6.26 4.97
C GLN A 94 -6.89 -5.39 3.94
N ALA A 95 -6.17 -4.80 2.98
CA ALA A 95 -6.80 -4.05 1.90
C ALA A 95 -7.79 -4.92 1.11
N ALA A 96 -7.49 -6.21 0.91
CA ALA A 96 -8.41 -7.13 0.26
C ALA A 96 -9.63 -7.51 1.12
N GLU A 97 -9.50 -7.54 2.44
CA GLU A 97 -10.61 -7.79 3.36
C GLU A 97 -11.53 -6.58 3.51
N GLU A 98 -10.96 -5.38 3.62
CA GLU A 98 -11.69 -4.15 3.89
C GLU A 98 -12.19 -3.45 2.61
N TYR A 99 -11.43 -3.55 1.51
CA TYR A 99 -11.67 -2.82 0.26
C TYR A 99 -11.40 -3.70 -0.98
N PRO A 100 -12.10 -4.86 -1.11
CA PRO A 100 -11.88 -5.80 -2.21
C PRO A 100 -12.08 -5.19 -3.60
N GLU A 101 -12.89 -4.14 -3.73
CA GLU A 101 -13.19 -3.43 -4.97
C GLU A 101 -11.95 -2.87 -5.67
N ILE A 102 -10.86 -2.64 -4.94
CA ILE A 102 -9.61 -2.11 -5.51
C ILE A 102 -8.96 -3.11 -6.44
N PHE A 103 -9.01 -4.40 -6.09
CA PHE A 103 -8.45 -5.46 -6.93
C PHE A 103 -9.33 -5.78 -8.13
N GLN A 104 -10.63 -5.46 -8.06
CA GLN A 104 -11.54 -5.53 -9.20
C GLN A 104 -11.32 -4.33 -10.14
N ARG A 105 -11.12 -3.14 -9.57
CA ARG A 105 -10.90 -1.89 -10.31
C ARG A 105 -9.52 -1.84 -10.97
N TYR A 106 -8.50 -2.43 -10.35
CA TYR A 106 -7.11 -2.44 -10.83
C TYR A 106 -6.59 -3.89 -10.98
N PRO A 107 -6.97 -4.62 -12.05
CA PRO A 107 -6.62 -6.03 -12.21
C PRO A 107 -5.12 -6.29 -12.33
N SER A 108 -4.35 -5.32 -12.85
CA SER A 108 -2.89 -5.45 -12.98
C SER A 108 -2.24 -5.48 -11.59
N VAL A 109 -2.77 -4.72 -10.64
CA VAL A 109 -2.33 -4.70 -9.24
C VAL A 109 -2.50 -6.06 -8.59
N LEU A 110 -3.63 -6.75 -8.83
CA LEU A 110 -3.84 -8.10 -8.32
C LEU A 110 -2.75 -9.07 -8.80
N LYS A 111 -2.39 -9.00 -10.09
CA LYS A 111 -1.30 -9.81 -10.67
C LYS A 111 0.04 -9.49 -10.01
N TYR A 112 0.33 -8.21 -9.76
CA TYR A 112 1.56 -7.79 -9.08
C TYR A 112 1.63 -8.33 -7.65
N CYS A 113 0.54 -8.21 -6.90
CA CYS A 113 0.48 -8.72 -5.54
C CYS A 113 0.64 -10.24 -5.48
N PHE A 114 -0.05 -10.99 -6.35
CA PHE A 114 0.12 -12.45 -6.44
C PHE A 114 1.56 -12.85 -6.76
N GLY A 115 2.23 -12.13 -7.67
CA GLY A 115 3.61 -12.42 -8.04
C GLY A 115 4.64 -12.16 -6.93
N ALA A 116 4.27 -11.45 -5.87
CA ALA A 116 5.16 -11.11 -4.74
C ALA A 116 4.84 -11.91 -3.46
N LEU A 117 3.60 -12.35 -3.26
CA LEU A 117 3.20 -13.10 -2.08
C LEU A 117 3.64 -14.56 -2.14
N ASN A 118 3.97 -15.14 -0.98
CA ASN A 118 4.15 -16.59 -0.84
C ASN A 118 2.81 -17.35 -0.92
N ASP A 119 2.87 -18.67 -1.11
CA ASP A 119 1.69 -19.52 -1.31
C ASP A 119 0.62 -19.38 -0.22
N GLU A 120 1.04 -19.25 1.05
CA GLU A 120 0.12 -19.07 2.17
C GLU A 120 -0.67 -17.77 2.04
N ASN A 121 0.00 -16.66 1.78
CA ASN A 121 -0.63 -15.35 1.65
C ASN A 121 -1.42 -15.23 0.34
N GLN A 122 -1.00 -15.89 -0.74
CA GLN A 122 -1.81 -15.98 -1.95
C GLN A 122 -3.15 -16.68 -1.69
N LYS A 123 -3.16 -17.76 -0.90
CA LYS A 123 -4.41 -18.45 -0.50
C LYS A 123 -5.31 -17.54 0.34
N LYS A 124 -4.74 -16.77 1.27
CA LYS A 124 -5.50 -15.78 2.06
C LYS A 124 -6.10 -14.70 1.16
N LEU A 125 -5.30 -14.13 0.25
CA LEU A 125 -5.75 -13.10 -0.69
C LEU A 125 -6.91 -13.59 -1.56
N ARG A 126 -6.79 -14.80 -2.12
CA ARG A 126 -7.88 -15.46 -2.89
C ARG A 126 -9.16 -15.59 -2.07
N LYS A 127 -9.02 -16.07 -0.82
CA LYS A 127 -10.15 -16.22 0.09
C LYS A 127 -10.83 -14.88 0.38
N SER A 128 -10.08 -13.83 0.66
CA SER A 128 -10.62 -12.48 0.93
C SER A 128 -11.32 -11.88 -0.28
N LEU A 129 -10.84 -12.17 -1.49
CA LEU A 129 -11.41 -11.67 -2.74
C LEU A 129 -12.51 -12.59 -3.32
N HIS A 130 -12.76 -13.75 -2.72
CA HIS A 130 -13.69 -14.77 -3.23
C HIS A 130 -13.37 -15.26 -4.66
N ILE A 131 -12.08 -15.48 -4.97
CA ILE A 131 -11.57 -15.96 -6.28
C ILE A 131 -10.65 -17.18 -6.18
#